data_AF-A0A7D9J8W8-F1
#
_entry.id   AF-A0A7D9J8W8-F1
#
_cell.length_a   1.000
_cell.length_b   1.000
_cell.length_c   1.000
_cell.angle_alpha   90.00
_cell.angle_beta   90.00
_cell.angle_gamma   90.00
#
_symmetry.space_group_name_H-M   'P 1'
#
loop_
_entity.id
_entity.type
_entity.pdbx_description
1 polymer ?
#
loop_
_entity_poly.entity_id
_entity_poly.type
_entity_poly.pdbx_seq_one_letter_code
_entity_poly.pdbx_strand_id
1 'polypeptide(L)'
;AAEEHTRQLEAQLGVEKQTQVFLKQEIERLVTVGGSVNSASNSSMVSFNEAEQIEMLKQQITVYADDFANERSDRERIQADREAQKEVIKEFEREIKLLKEQIRAYRDDFDKERRDKERLQRLLRERSSVQVQQDEPWYMVPPTDYVSMHPVQRRQERLYRYSPREIQELAFQQQQPLHGRGQTGGGHPGGLCHGCEADCDVIDGPVVLKCPRCERIFASNERRAFEEHIDKCTT
;
A
#
# COMPACT_ATOMS: atom_id res chain seq x y z
N ALA A 1 -25.33 9.04 -99.08
CA ALA A 1 -26.13 8.09 -98.27
C ALA A 1 -25.42 6.75 -98.09
N ALA A 2 -25.34 5.87 -99.11
CA ALA A 2 -24.72 4.54 -98.94
C ALA A 2 -23.20 4.59 -98.64
N GLU A 3 -22.44 5.43 -99.36
CA GLU A 3 -20.99 5.57 -99.14
C GLU A 3 -20.64 6.18 -97.78
N GLU A 4 -21.50 7.07 -97.28
CA GLU A 4 -21.35 7.71 -95.98
C GLU A 4 -21.60 6.73 -94.83
N HIS A 5 -22.61 5.85 -94.99
CA HIS A 5 -22.87 4.74 -94.07
C HIS A 5 -21.71 3.73 -94.05
N THR A 6 -21.12 3.42 -95.20
CA THR A 6 -19.94 2.54 -95.27
C THR A 6 -18.75 3.15 -94.54
N ARG A 7 -18.46 4.44 -94.75
CA ARG A 7 -17.38 5.14 -94.02
C ARG A 7 -17.62 5.16 -92.51
N GLN A 8 -18.87 5.30 -92.08
CA GLN A 8 -19.22 5.28 -90.66
C GLN A 8 -19.00 3.91 -90.03
N LEU A 9 -19.36 2.83 -90.73
CA LEU A 9 -19.09 1.46 -90.28
C LEU A 9 -17.59 1.15 -90.22
N GLU A 10 -16.80 1.62 -91.18
CA GLU A 10 -15.34 1.46 -91.17
C GLU A 10 -14.70 2.20 -89.99
N ALA A 11 -15.18 3.41 -89.66
CA ALA A 11 -14.73 4.16 -88.50
C ALA A 11 -15.06 3.44 -87.19
N GLN A 12 -16.28 2.89 -87.05
CA GLN A 12 -16.68 2.11 -85.87
C GLN A 12 -15.85 0.84 -85.72
N LEU A 13 -15.61 0.12 -86.82
CA LEU A 13 -14.75 -1.07 -86.82
C LEU A 13 -13.30 -0.72 -86.43
N GLY A 14 -12.82 0.47 -86.82
CA GLY A 14 -11.50 0.98 -86.41
C GLY A 14 -11.40 1.20 -84.90
N VAL A 15 -12.42 1.83 -84.30
CA VAL A 15 -12.49 2.04 -82.84
C VAL A 15 -12.58 0.70 -82.12
N GLU A 16 -13.42 -0.22 -82.59
CA GLU A 16 -13.58 -1.53 -81.97
C GLU A 16 -12.27 -2.33 -81.98
N LYS A 17 -11.53 -2.31 -83.10
CA LYS A 17 -10.20 -2.94 -83.18
C LYS A 17 -9.21 -2.35 -82.17
N GLN A 18 -9.21 -1.03 -81.97
CA GLN A 18 -8.36 -0.40 -80.96
C GLN A 18 -8.74 -0.83 -79.54
N THR A 19 -10.05 -0.88 -79.23
CA THR A 19 -10.51 -1.36 -77.92
C THR A 19 -10.13 -2.82 -77.68
N GLN A 20 -10.19 -3.67 -78.71
CA GLN A 20 -9.80 -5.06 -78.60
C GLN A 20 -8.29 -5.21 -78.31
N VAL A 21 -7.45 -4.38 -78.92
CA VAL A 21 -6.00 -4.37 -78.65
C VAL A 21 -5.73 -3.96 -77.20
N PHE A 22 -6.40 -2.91 -76.72
CA PHE A 22 -6.25 -2.44 -75.33
C PHE A 22 -6.67 -3.52 -74.32
N LEU A 23 -7.81 -4.17 -74.55
CA LEU A 23 -8.28 -5.27 -73.68
C LEU A 23 -7.31 -6.46 -73.68
N LYS A 24 -6.73 -6.81 -74.84
CA LYS A 24 -5.72 -7.88 -74.92
C LYS A 24 -4.48 -7.55 -74.10
N GLN A 25 -3.97 -6.31 -74.18
CA GLN A 25 -2.83 -5.87 -73.38
C GLN A 25 -3.13 -5.89 -71.88
N GLU A 26 -4.34 -5.49 -71.47
CA GLU A 26 -4.73 -5.51 -70.05
C GLU A 26 -4.90 -6.94 -69.53
N ILE A 27 -5.45 -7.87 -70.34
CA ILE A 27 -5.49 -9.30 -69.98
C ILE A 27 -4.07 -9.86 -69.81
N GLU A 28 -3.15 -9.55 -70.71
CA GLU A 28 -1.76 -10.00 -70.63
C GLU A 28 -1.05 -9.44 -69.37
N ARG A 29 -1.32 -8.17 -69.04
CA ARG A 29 -0.87 -7.53 -67.80
C ARG A 29 -1.42 -8.24 -66.57
N LEU A 30 -2.73 -8.53 -66.55
CA LEU A 30 -3.38 -9.24 -65.43
C LEU A 30 -2.90 -10.69 -65.29
N VAL A 31 -2.64 -11.39 -66.40
CA VAL A 31 -2.04 -12.74 -66.39
C VAL A 31 -0.62 -12.71 -65.84
N THR A 32 0.18 -11.71 -66.22
CA THR A 32 1.55 -11.55 -65.71
C THR A 32 1.55 -11.23 -64.21
N VAL A 33 0.68 -10.33 -63.76
CA VAL A 33 0.52 -10.01 -62.34
C VAL A 33 -0.03 -11.22 -61.57
N GLY A 34 -1.04 -11.92 -62.09
CA GLY A 34 -1.60 -13.13 -61.47
C GLY A 34 -0.58 -14.27 -61.39
N GLY A 35 0.26 -14.45 -62.41
CA GLY A 35 1.38 -15.40 -62.40
C GLY A 35 2.46 -15.03 -61.39
N SER A 36 2.75 -13.74 -61.22
CA SER A 36 3.70 -13.24 -60.23
C SER A 36 3.16 -13.36 -58.79
N VAL A 37 1.87 -13.11 -58.56
CA VAL A 37 1.20 -13.34 -57.26
C VAL A 37 1.23 -14.83 -56.90
N ASN A 38 0.92 -15.71 -57.85
CA ASN A 38 0.98 -17.16 -57.64
C ASN A 38 2.41 -17.70 -57.43
N SER A 39 3.43 -17.05 -58.00
CA SER A 39 4.84 -17.44 -57.80
C SER A 39 5.42 -16.89 -56.50
N ALA A 40 4.97 -15.71 -56.05
CA ALA A 40 5.34 -15.12 -54.76
C ALA A 40 4.71 -15.84 -53.56
N SER A 41 3.54 -16.48 -53.74
CA SER A 41 2.91 -17.32 -52.72
C SER A 41 3.67 -18.61 -52.39
N ASN A 42 4.67 -18.99 -53.20
CA ASN A 42 5.46 -20.20 -52.98
C ASN A 42 6.85 -19.94 -52.38
N SER A 43 7.12 -18.71 -51.91
CA SER A 43 8.37 -18.36 -51.22
C SER A 43 8.13 -18.13 -49.74
N SER A 44 8.40 -19.19 -48.95
CA SER A 44 8.71 -19.14 -47.51
C SER A 44 7.60 -18.67 -46.55
N MET A 45 6.56 -19.49 -46.42
CA MET A 45 5.89 -19.69 -45.13
C MET A 45 5.40 -21.14 -45.10
N VAL A 46 5.55 -21.83 -43.96
CA VAL A 46 5.06 -23.20 -43.79
C VAL A 46 3.58 -23.20 -44.17
N SER A 47 3.23 -23.86 -45.28
CA SER A 47 1.85 -23.96 -45.75
C SER A 47 1.10 -24.92 -44.85
N PHE A 48 0.63 -24.40 -43.72
CA PHE A 48 -0.26 -25.14 -42.83
C PHE A 48 -1.56 -25.47 -43.57
N ASN A 49 -2.03 -26.69 -43.43
CA ASN A 49 -3.33 -27.08 -43.96
C ASN A 49 -4.43 -26.28 -43.23
N GLU A 50 -5.60 -26.08 -43.84
CA GLU A 50 -6.67 -25.25 -43.27
C GLU A 50 -7.07 -25.68 -41.84
N ALA A 51 -7.04 -26.99 -41.56
CA ALA A 51 -7.28 -27.53 -40.21
C ALA A 51 -6.21 -27.11 -39.19
N GLU A 52 -4.93 -27.09 -39.59
CA GLU A 52 -3.80 -26.68 -38.74
C GLU A 52 -3.85 -25.16 -38.48
N GLN A 53 -4.28 -24.37 -39.46
CA GLN A 53 -4.51 -22.94 -39.29
C GLN A 53 -5.65 -22.66 -38.30
N ILE A 54 -6.76 -23.40 -38.39
CA ILE A 54 -7.88 -23.30 -37.45
C ILE A 54 -7.44 -23.69 -36.04
N GLU A 55 -6.64 -24.74 -35.88
CA GLU A 55 -6.14 -25.17 -34.58
C GLU A 55 -5.18 -24.15 -33.97
N MET A 56 -4.25 -23.61 -34.76
CA MET A 56 -3.34 -22.53 -34.35
C MET A 56 -4.13 -21.29 -33.91
N LEU A 57 -5.16 -20.88 -34.65
CA LEU A 57 -5.99 -19.73 -34.28
C LEU A 57 -6.77 -19.98 -32.98
N LYS A 58 -7.25 -21.20 -32.74
CA LYS A 58 -7.88 -21.56 -31.47
C LYS A 58 -6.89 -21.45 -30.31
N GLN A 59 -5.67 -21.98 -30.50
CA GLN A 59 -4.59 -21.87 -29.50
C GLN A 59 -4.23 -20.40 -29.23
N GLN A 60 -4.19 -19.57 -30.27
CA GLN A 60 -3.94 -18.14 -30.11
C GLN A 60 -5.05 -17.44 -29.32
N ILE A 61 -6.31 -17.77 -29.57
CA ILE A 61 -7.45 -17.25 -28.79
C ILE A 61 -7.33 -17.67 -27.32
N THR A 62 -6.95 -18.92 -27.03
CA THR A 62 -6.78 -19.38 -25.65
C THR A 62 -5.66 -18.65 -24.95
N VAL A 63 -4.50 -18.46 -25.60
CA VAL A 63 -3.38 -17.69 -25.02
C VAL A 63 -3.81 -16.26 -24.73
N TYR A 64 -4.48 -15.59 -25.67
CA TYR A 64 -4.94 -14.22 -25.43
C TYR A 64 -6.03 -14.12 -24.37
N ALA A 65 -6.90 -15.11 -24.24
CA ALA A 65 -7.88 -15.15 -23.18
C ALA A 65 -7.21 -15.27 -21.80
N ASP A 66 -6.21 -16.15 -21.69
CA ASP A 66 -5.44 -16.35 -20.45
C ASP A 66 -4.62 -15.09 -20.11
N ASP A 67 -3.93 -14.49 -21.09
CA ASP A 67 -3.18 -13.25 -20.92
C ASP A 67 -4.09 -12.11 -20.45
N PHE A 68 -5.28 -11.98 -21.04
CA PHE A 68 -6.25 -10.97 -20.66
C PHE A 68 -6.77 -11.17 -19.23
N ALA A 69 -7.03 -12.42 -18.84
CA ALA A 69 -7.47 -12.75 -17.48
C ALA A 69 -6.38 -12.43 -16.45
N ASN A 70 -5.13 -12.80 -16.74
CA ASN A 70 -3.98 -12.52 -15.88
C ASN A 70 -3.72 -11.01 -15.75
N GLU A 71 -3.69 -10.28 -16.86
CA GLU A 71 -3.52 -8.83 -16.88
C GLU A 71 -4.63 -8.12 -16.08
N ARG A 72 -5.87 -8.62 -16.17
CA ARG A 72 -6.98 -8.10 -15.37
C ARG A 72 -6.75 -8.34 -13.87
N SER A 73 -6.38 -9.56 -13.49
CA SER A 73 -6.09 -9.92 -12.09
C SER A 73 -4.94 -9.08 -11.53
N ASP A 74 -3.88 -8.87 -12.31
CA ASP A 74 -2.74 -8.04 -11.92
C ASP A 74 -3.15 -6.58 -11.73
N ARG A 75 -4.00 -6.04 -12.60
CA ARG A 75 -4.55 -4.68 -12.43
C ARG A 75 -5.39 -4.56 -11.18
N GLU A 76 -6.24 -5.53 -10.88
CA GLU A 76 -7.07 -5.54 -9.68
C GLU A 76 -6.20 -5.60 -8.42
N ARG A 77 -5.17 -6.46 -8.39
CA ARG A 77 -4.17 -6.51 -7.29
C ARG A 77 -3.44 -5.19 -7.12
N ILE A 78 -2.87 -4.64 -8.19
CA ILE A 78 -2.12 -3.38 -8.14
C ILE A 78 -3.02 -2.23 -7.69
N GLN A 79 -4.29 -2.23 -8.10
CA GLN A 79 -5.24 -1.21 -7.67
C GLN A 79 -5.54 -1.33 -6.17
N ALA A 80 -5.75 -2.55 -5.66
CA ALA A 80 -5.94 -2.79 -4.24
C ALA A 80 -4.71 -2.35 -3.42
N ASP A 81 -3.50 -2.71 -3.84
CA ASP A 81 -2.26 -2.30 -3.18
C ASP A 81 -2.09 -0.77 -3.18
N ARG A 82 -2.40 -0.13 -4.30
CA ARG A 82 -2.37 1.33 -4.42
C ARG A 82 -3.38 2.00 -3.49
N GLU A 83 -4.57 1.45 -3.34
CA GLU A 83 -5.60 1.95 -2.44
C GLU A 83 -5.18 1.76 -0.98
N ALA A 84 -4.64 0.59 -0.61
CA ALA A 84 -4.10 0.34 0.73
C ALA A 84 -2.98 1.33 1.09
N GLN A 85 -2.04 1.58 0.17
CA GLN A 85 -0.98 2.57 0.37
C GLN A 85 -1.53 3.99 0.56
N LYS A 86 -2.58 4.38 -0.18
CA LYS A 86 -3.23 5.68 0.00
C LYS A 86 -3.87 5.82 1.39
N GLU A 87 -4.48 4.77 1.91
CA GLU A 87 -5.06 4.82 3.25
C GLU A 87 -3.98 4.92 4.33
N VAL A 88 -2.86 4.22 4.18
CA VAL A 88 -1.70 4.36 5.08
C VAL A 88 -1.13 5.78 5.05
N ILE A 89 -0.99 6.39 3.86
CA ILE A 89 -0.54 7.79 3.73
C ILE A 89 -1.50 8.73 4.46
N LYS A 90 -2.83 8.57 4.27
CA LYS A 90 -3.84 9.38 4.97
C LYS A 90 -3.77 9.21 6.48
N GLU A 91 -3.48 8.00 6.97
CA GLU A 91 -3.29 7.74 8.40
C GLU A 91 -2.10 8.55 8.94
N PHE A 92 -0.94 8.44 8.30
CA PHE A 92 0.24 9.19 8.71
C PHE A 92 0.06 10.71 8.58
N GLU A 93 -0.66 11.19 7.57
CA GLU A 93 -1.00 12.62 7.47
C GLU A 93 -1.84 13.10 8.67
N ARG A 94 -2.80 12.28 9.11
CA ARG A 94 -3.63 12.55 10.29
C ARG A 94 -2.79 12.54 11.58
N GLU A 95 -1.90 11.57 11.73
CA GLU A 95 -0.99 11.48 12.87
C GLU A 95 -0.01 12.65 12.93
N ILE A 96 0.61 13.02 11.79
CA ILE A 96 1.49 14.18 11.68
C ILE A 96 0.76 15.46 12.05
N LYS A 97 -0.50 15.62 11.63
CA LYS A 97 -1.31 16.78 11.99
C LYS A 97 -1.55 16.85 13.50
N LEU A 98 -1.93 15.74 14.11
CA LEU A 98 -2.13 15.63 15.56
C LEU A 98 -0.85 16.00 16.33
N LEU A 99 0.29 15.41 15.95
CA LEU A 99 1.58 15.68 16.58
C LEU A 99 2.00 17.14 16.44
N LYS A 100 1.76 17.76 15.28
CA LYS A 100 2.02 19.20 15.08
C LYS A 100 1.14 20.08 15.96
N GLU A 101 -0.10 19.69 16.23
CA GLU A 101 -0.99 20.40 17.16
C GLU A 101 -0.53 20.23 18.61
N GLN A 102 -0.11 19.03 19.01
CA GLN A 102 0.47 18.78 20.33
C GLN A 102 1.74 19.60 20.57
N ILE A 103 2.67 19.64 19.60
CA ILE A 103 3.89 20.46 19.69
C ILE A 103 3.54 21.93 19.87
N ARG A 104 2.51 22.43 19.16
CA ARG A 104 2.04 23.81 19.33
C ARG A 104 1.51 24.06 20.73
N ALA A 105 0.62 23.20 21.23
CA ALA A 105 0.10 23.30 22.58
C ALA A 105 1.21 23.30 23.65
N TYR A 106 2.20 22.42 23.53
CA TYR A 106 3.33 22.39 24.46
C TYR A 106 4.22 23.63 24.38
N ARG A 107 4.42 24.19 23.18
CA ARG A 107 5.16 25.45 23.04
C ARG A 107 4.42 26.61 23.71
N ASP A 108 3.11 26.70 23.50
CA ASP A 108 2.27 27.74 24.09
C ASP A 108 2.25 27.64 25.63
N ASP A 109 2.10 26.42 26.15
CA ASP A 109 2.17 26.13 27.59
C ASP A 109 3.54 26.50 28.17
N PHE A 110 4.62 26.09 27.52
CA PHE A 110 5.99 26.43 27.93
C PHE A 110 6.22 27.95 27.99
N ASP A 111 5.79 28.67 26.96
CA ASP A 111 5.92 30.13 26.92
C ASP A 111 5.07 30.81 27.99
N LYS A 112 3.88 30.27 28.29
CA LYS A 112 3.04 30.76 29.39
C LYS A 112 3.72 30.54 30.74
N GLU A 113 4.22 29.34 31.01
CA GLU A 113 4.92 29.02 32.26
C GLU A 113 6.18 29.86 32.44
N ARG A 114 6.93 30.11 31.36
CA ARG A 114 8.08 31.02 31.36
C ARG A 114 7.70 32.44 31.78
N ARG A 115 6.64 33.00 31.18
CA ARG A 115 6.13 34.35 31.55
C ARG A 115 5.65 34.40 33.00
N ASP A 116 4.93 33.38 33.46
CA ASP A 116 4.43 33.30 34.83
C ASP A 116 5.61 33.21 35.83
N LYS A 117 6.64 32.44 35.51
CA LYS A 117 7.87 32.35 36.31
C LYS A 117 8.60 33.69 36.39
N GLU A 118 8.79 34.38 35.27
CA GLU A 118 9.42 35.70 35.23
C GLU A 118 8.62 36.75 36.02
N ARG A 119 7.28 36.68 35.96
CA ARG A 119 6.39 37.53 36.76
C ARG A 119 6.55 37.25 38.27
N LEU A 120 6.51 35.99 38.67
CA LEU A 120 6.68 35.60 40.08
C LEU A 120 8.07 35.99 40.61
N GLN A 121 9.13 35.81 39.82
CA GLN A 121 10.47 36.24 40.21
C GLN A 121 10.57 37.76 40.44
N ARG A 122 9.90 38.58 39.61
CA ARG A 122 9.83 40.03 39.84
C ARG A 122 9.11 40.38 41.15
N LEU A 123 7.95 39.78 41.38
CA LEU A 123 7.19 39.99 42.63
C LEU A 123 7.99 39.58 43.87
N LEU A 124 8.74 38.48 43.80
CA LEU A 124 9.61 38.04 44.89
C LEU A 124 10.77 39.02 45.15
N ARG A 125 11.40 39.54 44.09
CA ARG A 125 12.45 40.56 44.22
C ARG A 125 11.89 41.83 44.86
N GLU A 126 10.74 42.32 44.39
CA GLU A 126 10.05 43.48 44.98
C GLU A 126 9.72 43.27 46.46
N ARG A 127 9.16 42.11 46.83
CA ARG A 127 8.88 41.73 48.23
C ARG A 127 10.16 41.69 49.08
N SER A 128 11.22 41.08 48.57
CA SER A 128 12.51 40.99 49.26
C SER A 128 13.19 42.35 49.44
N SER A 129 12.99 43.29 48.51
CA SER A 129 13.52 44.65 48.62
C SER A 129 12.74 45.54 49.59
N VAL A 130 11.48 45.19 49.91
CA VAL A 130 10.66 45.90 50.91
C VAL A 130 10.89 45.36 52.33
N GLN A 131 11.41 44.15 52.50
CA GLN A 131 11.71 43.55 53.82
C GLN A 131 13.16 43.78 54.28
N VAL A 132 13.67 45.00 54.16
CA VAL A 132 14.84 45.46 54.94
C VAL A 132 14.33 46.22 56.16
N GLN A 133 13.78 45.48 57.13
CA GLN A 133 13.83 45.83 58.55
C GLN A 133 14.20 44.55 59.29
N GLN A 134 15.39 44.56 59.87
CA GLN A 134 15.95 43.51 60.71
C GLN A 134 15.10 43.33 61.97
N ASP A 135 15.24 42.12 62.53
CA ASP A 135 14.91 41.68 63.88
C ASP A 135 13.56 40.96 64.08
N GLU A 136 13.53 39.67 63.71
CA GLU A 136 12.92 38.65 64.58
C GLU A 136 13.55 37.25 64.39
N PRO A 137 13.88 36.53 65.49
CA PRO A 137 14.43 35.18 65.44
C PRO A 137 13.36 34.16 65.02
N TRP A 138 13.75 33.23 64.13
CA TRP A 138 12.93 32.26 63.40
C TRP A 138 12.17 31.18 64.21
N TYR A 139 11.84 31.43 65.48
CA TYR A 139 10.95 30.58 66.26
C TYR A 139 9.65 31.32 66.57
N MET A 140 8.90 31.66 65.52
CA MET A 140 7.47 31.99 65.67
C MET A 140 6.73 30.71 66.03
N VAL A 141 6.33 30.58 67.30
CA VAL A 141 5.31 29.60 67.70
C VAL A 141 4.02 29.95 66.95
N PRO A 142 3.38 29.02 66.23
CA PRO A 142 2.14 29.31 65.52
C PRO A 142 1.09 29.83 66.52
N PRO A 143 0.38 30.94 66.23
CA PRO A 143 -0.71 31.41 67.08
C PRO A 143 -1.72 30.29 67.37
N THR A 144 -2.19 30.17 68.61
CA THR A 144 -3.08 29.09 69.10
C THR A 144 -4.43 29.01 68.40
N ASP A 145 -4.72 29.96 67.53
CA ASP A 145 -5.94 30.04 66.74
C ASP A 145 -5.73 29.48 65.33
N TYR A 146 -4.63 28.75 65.08
CA TYR A 146 -4.46 27.92 63.89
C TYR A 146 -5.50 26.78 63.93
N VAL A 147 -6.73 27.13 63.57
CA VAL A 147 -7.67 26.20 62.97
C VAL A 147 -6.88 25.52 61.87
N SER A 148 -6.67 24.21 62.02
CA SER A 148 -6.07 23.38 61.00
C SER A 148 -6.90 23.57 59.73
N MET A 149 -6.45 24.46 58.84
CA MET A 149 -6.88 24.52 57.45
C MET A 149 -6.29 23.29 56.76
N HIS A 150 -6.69 22.10 57.20
CA HIS A 150 -6.89 21.04 56.24
C HIS A 150 -7.79 21.65 55.17
N PRO A 151 -7.40 21.61 53.89
CA PRO A 151 -8.29 22.07 52.85
C PRO A 151 -9.56 21.23 52.99
N VAL A 152 -10.65 21.88 53.42
CA VAL A 152 -11.98 21.40 53.18
C VAL A 152 -12.01 21.17 51.69
N GLN A 153 -12.11 19.90 51.29
CA GLN A 153 -12.40 19.48 49.94
C GLN A 153 -13.79 20.04 49.62
N ARG A 154 -13.88 21.35 49.35
CA ARG A 154 -14.94 21.89 48.51
C ARG A 154 -14.83 21.05 47.25
N ARG A 155 -15.87 20.26 47.00
CA ARG A 155 -16.20 19.69 45.70
C ARG A 155 -16.18 20.82 44.65
N GLN A 156 -15.00 21.20 44.21
CA GLN A 156 -14.78 21.66 42.86
C GLN A 156 -14.30 20.41 42.16
N GLU A 157 -15.10 19.96 41.20
CA GLU A 157 -14.73 18.96 40.21
C GLU A 157 -13.34 19.29 39.67
N ARG A 158 -12.31 18.69 40.28
CA ARG A 158 -11.03 18.55 39.62
C ARG A 158 -11.29 17.55 38.52
N LEU A 159 -11.50 18.03 37.29
CA LEU A 159 -11.18 17.22 36.13
C LEU A 159 -9.73 16.78 36.34
N TYR A 160 -9.57 15.50 36.66
CA TYR A 160 -8.27 14.87 36.78
C TYR A 160 -7.63 14.96 35.40
N ARG A 161 -6.67 15.88 35.22
CA ARG A 161 -5.90 15.98 33.98
C ARG A 161 -4.91 14.82 34.02
N TYR A 162 -5.23 13.74 33.32
CA TYR A 162 -4.36 12.58 33.21
C TYR A 162 -2.94 13.02 32.81
N SER A 163 -1.95 12.43 33.47
CA SER A 163 -0.55 12.55 33.04
C SER A 163 -0.40 11.95 31.64
N PRO A 164 0.60 12.39 30.84
CA PRO A 164 0.84 11.83 29.51
C PRO A 164 0.95 10.30 29.51
N ARG A 165 1.52 9.72 30.58
CA ARG A 165 1.63 8.27 30.76
C ARG A 165 0.27 7.60 30.95
N GLU A 166 -0.60 8.17 31.78
CA GLU A 166 -1.96 7.66 31.99
C GLU A 166 -2.81 7.78 30.71
N ILE A 167 -2.65 8.86 29.92
CA ILE A 167 -3.33 9.01 28.63
C ILE A 167 -2.90 7.92 27.65
N GLN A 168 -1.60 7.60 27.62
CA GLN A 168 -1.03 6.57 26.74
C GLN A 168 -1.50 5.16 27.15
N GLU A 169 -1.57 4.87 28.45
CA GLU A 169 -2.14 3.63 28.98
C GLU A 169 -3.63 3.48 28.68
N LEU A 170 -4.43 4.54 28.84
CA LEU A 170 -5.86 4.53 28.51
C LEU A 170 -6.11 4.35 27.02
N ALA A 171 -5.32 5.01 26.16
CA ALA A 171 -5.41 4.85 24.71
C ALA A 171 -5.07 3.41 24.27
N PHE A 172 -4.05 2.81 24.89
CA PHE A 172 -3.68 1.42 24.64
C PHE A 172 -4.77 0.44 25.09
N GLN A 173 -5.41 0.71 26.23
CA GLN A 173 -6.47 -0.14 26.78
C GLN A 173 -7.78 -0.05 25.96
N GLN A 174 -8.07 1.09 25.36
CA GLN A 174 -9.28 1.28 24.54
C GLN A 174 -9.16 0.68 23.12
N GLN A 175 -7.93 0.48 22.62
CA GLN A 175 -7.67 -0.17 21.33
C GLN A 175 -7.65 -1.71 21.43
N GLN A 176 -7.78 -2.28 22.64
CA GLN A 176 -7.93 -3.72 22.76
C GLN A 176 -9.38 -4.14 22.47
N PRO A 177 -9.61 -5.13 21.60
CA PRO A 177 -10.94 -5.67 21.37
C PRO A 177 -11.53 -6.15 22.71
N LEU A 178 -12.75 -5.70 23.02
CA LEU A 178 -13.53 -6.22 24.16
C LEU A 178 -13.87 -7.69 23.87
N HIS A 179 -12.94 -8.60 24.16
CA HIS A 179 -13.25 -10.01 24.23
C HIS A 179 -14.14 -10.25 25.46
N GLY A 180 -15.36 -10.69 25.15
CA GLY A 180 -16.44 -10.91 26.08
C GLY A 180 -16.03 -11.75 27.28
N ARG A 181 -16.52 -11.31 28.43
CA ARG A 181 -16.47 -11.98 29.72
C ARG A 181 -17.13 -13.36 29.63
N GLY A 182 -16.32 -14.40 29.45
CA GLY A 182 -16.70 -15.80 29.64
C GLY A 182 -15.86 -16.40 30.77
N GLN A 183 -16.49 -16.66 31.91
CA GLN A 183 -15.92 -17.49 32.98
C GLN A 183 -15.71 -18.91 32.44
N THR A 184 -14.50 -19.47 32.57
CA THR A 184 -14.16 -20.60 33.46
C THR A 184 -12.76 -21.11 33.17
N GLY A 185 -11.93 -21.23 34.22
CA GLY A 185 -10.99 -22.35 34.39
C GLY A 185 -9.61 -22.27 33.73
N GLY A 186 -8.58 -22.13 34.57
CA GLY A 186 -7.34 -22.91 34.44
C GLY A 186 -6.14 -22.28 33.70
N GLY A 187 -5.32 -21.53 34.44
CA GLY A 187 -3.84 -21.62 34.44
C GLY A 187 -3.04 -21.25 33.19
N HIS A 188 -2.33 -20.12 33.22
CA HIS A 188 -0.86 -20.03 33.40
C HIS A 188 -0.39 -18.56 33.30
N PRO A 189 0.62 -18.13 34.07
CA PRO A 189 1.17 -16.78 34.00
C PRO A 189 2.39 -16.75 33.07
N GLY A 190 2.37 -15.94 32.01
CA GLY A 190 3.59 -15.65 31.25
C GLY A 190 3.38 -15.19 29.81
N GLY A 191 3.43 -13.87 29.60
CA GLY A 191 4.21 -13.23 28.54
C GLY A 191 3.96 -13.59 27.07
N LEU A 192 3.20 -12.72 26.39
CA LEU A 192 3.57 -12.04 25.15
C LEU A 192 4.44 -12.80 24.13
N CYS A 193 3.81 -13.36 23.10
CA CYS A 193 4.42 -13.48 21.77
C CYS A 193 4.17 -12.16 21.03
N HIS A 194 5.23 -11.43 20.68
CA HIS A 194 5.18 -10.30 19.75
C HIS A 194 5.85 -10.74 18.44
N GLY A 195 5.11 -10.64 17.33
CA GLY A 195 5.69 -10.62 15.98
C GLY A 195 5.69 -11.92 15.19
N CYS A 196 4.54 -12.60 15.06
CA CYS A 196 4.34 -13.61 14.02
C CYS A 196 3.17 -13.21 13.09
N GLU A 197 3.47 -12.80 11.85
CA GLU A 197 2.52 -12.63 10.75
C GLU A 197 2.21 -13.96 10.04
N ALA A 198 2.15 -15.06 10.78
CA ALA A 198 1.77 -16.35 10.22
C ALA A 198 0.66 -16.95 11.09
N ASP A 199 -0.47 -17.22 10.45
CA ASP A 199 -1.59 -17.97 11.02
C ASP A 199 -1.05 -19.24 11.69
N CYS A 200 -0.98 -19.22 13.02
CA CYS A 200 -0.65 -20.40 13.81
C CYS A 200 -1.92 -21.22 14.01
N ASP A 201 -2.38 -21.83 12.92
CA ASP A 201 -3.24 -23.00 13.00
C ASP A 201 -2.46 -24.13 13.66
N VAL A 202 -2.94 -24.48 14.85
CA VAL A 202 -2.52 -25.61 15.65
C VAL A 202 -2.66 -26.88 14.83
N ILE A 203 -1.52 -27.43 14.38
CA ILE A 203 -1.40 -28.86 14.10
C ILE A 203 -0.44 -29.42 15.14
N ASP A 204 -0.99 -30.24 16.04
CA ASP A 204 -0.28 -31.04 17.03
C ASP A 204 0.77 -31.94 16.36
N GLY A 205 1.98 -31.41 16.22
CA GLY A 205 3.14 -32.13 15.71
C GLY A 205 4.42 -31.61 16.35
N PRO A 206 5.46 -32.44 16.50
CA PRO A 206 6.75 -31.99 16.99
C PRO A 206 7.25 -30.88 16.06
N VAL A 207 7.41 -29.67 16.60
CA VAL A 207 7.88 -28.50 15.86
C VAL A 207 9.25 -28.86 15.27
N VAL A 208 9.31 -28.99 13.95
CA VAL A 208 10.54 -29.28 13.22
C VAL A 208 10.96 -28.05 12.43
N LEU A 209 12.24 -27.71 12.47
CA LEU A 209 12.81 -26.58 11.76
C LEU A 209 13.32 -27.07 10.40
N LYS A 210 12.82 -26.51 9.30
CA LYS A 210 13.21 -26.90 7.93
C LYS A 210 14.04 -25.81 7.28
N CYS A 211 15.20 -26.16 6.72
CA CYS A 211 16.03 -25.23 5.97
C CYS A 211 15.33 -24.89 4.64
N PRO A 212 15.10 -23.60 4.31
CA PRO A 212 14.38 -23.23 3.09
C PRO A 212 15.19 -23.43 1.81
N ARG A 213 16.51 -23.63 1.93
CA ARG A 213 17.43 -23.78 0.77
C ARG A 213 17.62 -25.24 0.36
N CYS A 214 17.92 -26.13 1.32
CA CYS A 214 18.19 -27.55 1.04
C CYS A 214 17.15 -28.52 1.62
N GLU A 215 16.08 -27.99 2.20
CA GLU A 215 15.00 -28.77 2.80
C GLU A 215 15.36 -29.67 3.99
N ARG A 216 16.60 -29.59 4.50
CA ARG A 216 17.05 -30.37 5.65
C ARG A 216 16.23 -30.05 6.89
N ILE A 217 15.82 -31.10 7.62
CA ILE A 217 14.98 -31.02 8.81
C ILE A 217 15.83 -31.14 10.07
N PHE A 218 15.55 -30.29 11.04
CA PHE A 218 16.15 -30.24 12.37
C PHE A 218 15.08 -30.35 13.44
N ALA A 219 15.41 -30.95 14.57
CA ALA A 219 14.51 -30.99 15.72
C ALA A 219 14.40 -29.59 16.38
N SER A 220 13.28 -29.29 17.05
CA SER A 220 13.06 -27.99 17.72
C SER A 220 14.12 -27.61 18.74
N ASN A 221 14.74 -28.61 19.40
CA ASN A 221 15.79 -28.42 20.38
C ASN A 221 17.17 -28.14 19.74
N GLU A 222 17.34 -28.32 18.43
CA GLU A 222 18.60 -28.13 17.71
C GLU A 222 18.70 -26.77 17.03
N ARG A 223 18.10 -25.73 17.62
CA ARG A 223 18.00 -24.39 17.01
C ARG A 223 19.35 -23.78 16.62
N ARG A 224 20.40 -23.96 17.44
CA ARG A 224 21.75 -23.48 17.10
C ARG A 224 22.34 -24.19 15.88
N ALA A 225 22.13 -25.50 15.75
CA ALA A 225 22.63 -26.26 14.60
C ALA A 225 21.88 -25.88 13.31
N PHE A 226 20.58 -25.57 13.43
CA PHE A 226 19.78 -25.02 12.34
C PHE A 226 20.28 -23.64 11.88
N GLU A 227 20.54 -22.71 12.80
CA GLU A 227 21.04 -21.37 12.48
C GLU A 227 22.44 -21.43 11.83
N GLU A 228 23.38 -22.20 12.39
CA GLU A 228 24.71 -22.39 11.77
C GLU A 228 24.64 -23.03 10.38
N HIS A 229 23.65 -23.91 10.17
CA HIS A 229 23.43 -24.53 8.87
C HIS A 229 22.88 -23.53 7.85
N ILE A 230 21.90 -22.69 8.22
CA ILE A 230 21.35 -21.66 7.32
C ILE A 230 22.44 -20.75 6.78
N ASP A 231 23.36 -20.31 7.64
CA ASP A 231 24.44 -19.39 7.26
C ASP A 231 25.45 -20.01 6.29
N LYS A 232 25.65 -21.33 6.37
CA LYS A 232 26.61 -22.09 5.55
C LYS A 232 25.97 -22.81 4.36
N CYS A 233 24.64 -22.78 4.25
CA CYS A 233 23.90 -23.50 3.21
C CYS A 233 23.93 -22.70 1.90
N THR A 234 24.75 -23.14 0.96
CA THR A 234 24.93 -22.52 -0.38
C THR A 234 24.27 -23.29 -1.53
N THR A 235 23.56 -24.37 -1.23
CA THR A 235 22.70 -25.07 -2.21
C THR A 235 21.54 -24.22 -2.68
#